data_AF-A0A8T3P2A5-F1
#
_entry.id   AF-A0A8T3P2A5-F1
#
_cell.length_a   1.000
_cell.length_b   1.000
_cell.length_c   1.000
_cell.angle_alpha   90.00
_cell.angle_beta   90.00
_cell.angle_gamma   90.00
#
_symmetry.space_group_name_H-M   'P 1'
#
loop_
_entity.id
_entity.type
_entity.pdbx_description
1 polymer ?
#
loop_
_entity_poly.entity_id
_entity_poly.type
_entity_poly.pdbx_seq_one_letter_code
_entity_poly.pdbx_strand_id
1 'polypeptide(L)' 'MFTLDLTSLGWHPAQPSGGPPAPRSNATLVADPARGRLLLYGGMEGDQGLRDLWALQVVRAAR' A
#
# COMPACT_ATOMS: atom_id res chain seq x y z
N MET A 1 -9.23 1.08 -0.86
CA MET A 1 -8.04 1.69 -0.23
C MET A 1 -8.32 3.17 -0.03
N PHE A 2 -7.75 3.80 1.00
CA PHE A 2 -7.88 5.24 1.25
C PHE A 2 -6.50 5.87 1.44
N THR A 3 -6.39 7.15 1.13
CA THR A 3 -5.25 8.00 1.48
C THR A 3 -5.71 9.09 2.43
N LEU A 4 -4.90 9.38 3.45
CA LEU A 4 -5.12 10.52 4.35
C LEU A 4 -4.39 11.73 3.78
N ASP A 5 -5.11 12.80 3.49
CA ASP A 5 -4.51 14.11 3.26
C ASP A 5 -4.18 14.74 4.62
N LEU A 6 -2.90 14.94 4.91
CA LEU A 6 -2.44 15.51 6.16
C LEU A 6 -2.68 17.02 6.26
N THR A 7 -3.03 17.70 5.16
CA THR A 7 -3.34 19.13 5.15
C THR A 7 -4.77 19.39 5.61
N SER A 8 -5.73 18.71 4.97
CA SER A 8 -7.15 18.81 5.31
C SER A 8 -7.59 17.85 6.42
N LEU A 9 -6.74 16.90 6.79
CA LEU A 9 -7.05 15.76 7.67
C LEU A 9 -8.24 14.92 7.16
N GLY A 10 -8.46 14.92 5.85
CA GLY A 10 -9.52 14.19 5.16
C GLY A 10 -9.04 12.84 4.60
N TRP A 11 -9.91 11.83 4.70
CA TRP A 11 -9.72 10.57 4.00
C TRP A 11 -10.29 10.65 2.59
N HIS A 12 -9.50 10.26 1.61
CA HIS A 12 -9.91 10.21 0.20
C HIS A 12 -9.83 8.79 -0.34
N PRO A 13 -10.80 8.35 -1.17
CA PRO A 13 -10.70 7.07 -1.86
C PRO A 13 -9.45 7.03 -2.73
N ALA A 14 -8.67 5.95 -2.63
CA ALA A 14 -7.56 5.69 -3.52
C ALA A 14 -7.99 4.73 -4.63
N GLN A 15 -7.52 4.98 -5.86
CA GLN A 15 -7.74 4.12 -7.02
C GLN A 15 -6.42 3.49 -7.49
N PRO A 16 -5.88 2.50 -6.75
CA PRO A 16 -4.73 1.74 -7.21
C PRO A 16 -5.11 0.94 -8.46
N SER A 17 -4.19 0.85 -9.42
CA SER A 17 -4.30 -0.07 -10.55
C SER A 17 -3.69 -1.43 -10.19
N GLY A 18 -4.15 -2.48 -10.88
CA GLY A 18 -3.81 -3.86 -10.55
C GLY A 18 -4.72 -4.47 -9.47
N GLY A 19 -4.59 -5.78 -9.26
CA GLY A 19 -5.31 -6.47 -8.20
C GLY A 19 -4.69 -6.17 -6.83
N PRO A 20 -5.50 -6.10 -5.76
CA PRO A 20 -4.95 -5.97 -4.42
C PRO A 20 -4.16 -7.24 -4.04
N PRO A 21 -3.13 -7.13 -3.20
CA PRO A 21 -2.55 -8.30 -2.54
C PRO A 21 -3.62 -9.04 -1.74
N ALA A 22 -3.41 -10.34 -1.51
CA ALA A 22 -4.22 -11.11 -0.56
C ALA A 22 -4.28 -10.41 0.82
N PRO A 23 -5.42 -10.51 1.53
CA PRO A 23 -5.55 -10.01 2.90
C PRO A 23 -4.42 -10.55 3.77
N ARG A 24 -3.77 -9.66 4.53
CA ARG A 24 -2.60 -10.04 5.32
C ARG A 24 -2.48 -9.26 6.62
N SER A 25 -1.97 -9.92 7.65
CA SER A 25 -1.52 -9.32 8.91
C SER A 25 0.00 -9.47 9.05
N ASN A 26 0.62 -8.80 10.02
CA ASN A 26 2.05 -8.92 10.34
C ASN A 26 3.02 -8.70 9.16
N ALA A 27 2.58 -8.00 8.11
CA ALA A 27 3.40 -7.66 6.95
C ALA A 27 4.30 -6.45 7.24
N THR A 28 5.42 -6.35 6.53
CA THR A 28 6.30 -5.17 6.59
C THR A 28 5.96 -4.21 5.46
N LEU A 29 5.74 -2.93 5.78
CA LEU A 29 5.49 -1.86 4.82
C LEU A 29 6.60 -0.79 4.92
N VAL A 30 7.23 -0.48 3.79
CA VAL A 30 8.33 0.51 3.70
C VAL A 30 8.05 1.50 2.58
N ALA A 31 8.35 2.78 2.79
CA ALA A 31 8.32 3.79 1.74
C ALA A 31 9.64 3.82 0.96
N ASP A 32 9.55 3.93 -0.37
CA ASP A 32 10.67 4.22 -1.29
C ASP A 32 10.39 5.57 -1.98
N PRO A 33 10.69 6.70 -1.32
CA PRO A 33 10.38 8.03 -1.85
C PRO A 33 11.14 8.34 -3.14
N ALA A 34 12.35 7.79 -3.31
CA ALA A 34 13.17 7.98 -4.51
C ALA A 34 12.48 7.44 -5.78
N ARG A 35 11.56 6.47 -5.63
CA ARG A 35 10.77 5.90 -6.73
C ARG A 35 9.27 6.13 -6.57
N GLY A 36 8.84 6.95 -5.61
CA GLY A 36 7.43 7.28 -5.40
C GLY A 36 6.53 6.07 -5.14
N ARG A 37 6.99 5.08 -4.36
CA ARG A 37 6.23 3.84 -4.13
C ARG A 37 6.29 3.36 -2.69
N LEU A 38 5.34 2.51 -2.31
CA LEU A 38 5.36 1.72 -1.10
C LEU A 38 5.70 0.26 -1.45
N LEU A 39 6.52 -0.38 -0.63
CA LEU A 39 6.89 -1.79 -0.72
C LEU A 39 6.26 -2.54 0.44
N LEU A 40 5.53 -3.61 0.12
CA LEU A 40 4.86 -4.50 1.08
C LEU A 40 5.46 -5.89 0.92
N TYR A 41 6.08 -6.42 1.98
CA TYR A 41 6.70 -7.74 1.97
C TYR A 41 6.10 -8.67 3.02
N GLY A 42 5.81 -9.89 2.59
CA GLY A 42 5.37 -10.99 3.45
C GLY A 42 4.08 -10.71 4.21
N GLY A 43 4.01 -11.23 5.43
CA GLY A 43 2.82 -11.21 6.30
C GLY A 43 2.19 -12.59 6.45
N MET A 44 0.98 -12.63 6.99
CA MET A 44 0.21 -13.83 7.27
C MET A 44 -1.21 -13.69 6.71
N GLU A 45 -1.65 -14.67 5.92
CA GLU A 45 -3.06 -14.86 5.55
C GLU A 45 -3.63 -16.01 6.38
N GLY A 46 -4.25 -15.69 7.52
CA GLY A 46 -4.56 -16.70 8.54
C GLY A 46 -3.27 -17.34 9.08
N ASP A 47 -3.17 -18.67 9.01
CA ASP A 47 -1.98 -19.42 9.44
C ASP A 47 -0.93 -19.57 8.31
N GLN A 48 -1.21 -19.04 7.12
CA GLN A 48 -0.30 -19.12 5.97
C GLN A 48 0.65 -17.93 5.93
N GLY A 49 1.95 -18.20 6.07
CA GLY A 49 3.01 -17.21 5.84
C GLY A 49 3.16 -16.84 4.37
N LEU A 50 3.10 -15.55 4.06
CA LEU A 50 3.32 -14.99 2.73
C LEU A 50 4.79 -14.63 2.54
N ARG A 51 5.30 -14.80 1.32
CA ARG A 51 6.71 -14.53 0.94
C ARG A 51 6.83 -13.72 -0.36
N ASP A 52 5.77 -13.02 -0.71
CA ASP A 52 5.66 -12.18 -1.90
C ASP A 52 6.09 -10.73 -1.60
N LEU A 53 6.44 -10.01 -2.67
CA LEU A 53 6.74 -8.59 -2.65
C LEU A 53 5.75 -7.86 -3.55
N TRP A 54 5.04 -6.90 -2.97
CA TRP A 54 4.13 -6.00 -3.69
C TRP A 54 4.68 -4.58 -3.68
N ALA A 55 4.41 -3.85 -4.75
CA ALA A 55 4.70 -2.44 -4.85
C ALA A 55 3.42 -1.66 -5.20
N LEU A 56 3.14 -0.61 -4.43
CA LEU A 56 2.11 0.35 -4.77
C LEU A 56 2.75 1.65 -5.24
N GLN A 57 2.47 2.05 -6.47
CA GLN A 57 2.86 3.36 -6.98
C GLN A 57 2.01 4.44 -6.31
N VAL A 58 2.67 5.41 -5.67
CA VAL A 58 2.01 6.56 -5.05
C VAL A 58 2.05 7.69 -6.06
N VAL A 59 1.10 7.67 -7.00
CA VAL A 59 0.89 8.81 -7.88
C VAL A 59 0.19 9.91 -7.10
N ARG A 60 0.70 11.14 -7.19
CA ARG A 60 -0.08 12.29 -6.74
C ARG A 60 -1.28 12.41 -7.67
N ALA A 61 -2.47 12.59 -7.09
CA ALA A 61 -3.60 13.03 -7.89
C ALA A 61 -3.21 14.36 -8.55
N ALA A 62 -3.44 14.47 -9.86
CA ALA A 62 -3.33 15.74 -10.56
C ALA A 62 -4.26 16.74 -9.83
N ARG A 63 -3.73 17.94 -9.59
CA ARG A 63 -4.52 19.03 -9.00
C ARG A 63 -5.70 19.40 -9.89
#